data_AF-A0A0D2NPB2-F1
#
_entry.id   AF-A0A0D2NPB2-F1
#
_cell.length_a   1.000
_cell.length_b   1.000
_cell.length_c   1.000
_cell.angle_alpha   90.00
_cell.angle_beta   90.00
_cell.angle_gamma   90.00
#
_symmetry.space_group_name_H-M   'P 1'
#
loop_
_entity.id
_entity.type
_entity.pdbx_description
1 polymer ?
#
loop_
_entity_poly.entity_id
_entity_poly.type
_entity_poly.pdbx_seq_one_letter_code
_entity_poly.pdbx_strand_id
1 'polypeptide(L)'
;MFRLLTLVTLSLLGTQSLVFADPGPSAVPTTTYFCPGADEAGFSLANTNLASDPIFCSYPAVPGENQDDFFCTYSATNGHLVTDNDAGFCPSSAVTTTSPQRRGHKVARNPLPSRPPVLRGIPAGVSEKAYLKKRRVHTTESA
;
A
#
# COMPACT_ATOMS: atom_id res chain seq x y z
N MET A 1 -37.58 -13.81 -61.09
CA MET A 1 -36.30 -13.45 -61.74
C MET A 1 -36.25 -11.95 -61.86
N PHE A 2 -35.47 -11.25 -61.02
CA PHE A 2 -34.74 -10.03 -61.39
C PHE A 2 -33.93 -9.55 -60.18
N ARG A 3 -32.60 -9.55 -60.36
CA ARG A 3 -31.60 -8.67 -59.75
C ARG A 3 -31.04 -9.06 -58.38
N LEU A 4 -30.30 -10.17 -58.37
CA LEU A 4 -28.94 -10.15 -57.80
C LEU A 4 -28.09 -9.14 -58.60
N LEU A 5 -27.19 -8.43 -57.91
CA LEU A 5 -26.22 -7.39 -58.36
C LEU A 5 -26.66 -5.92 -58.19
N THR A 6 -26.36 -5.38 -57.01
CA THR A 6 -25.73 -4.06 -56.88
C THR A 6 -24.56 -4.20 -55.90
N LEU A 7 -23.37 -4.37 -56.47
CA LEU A 7 -22.07 -4.39 -55.82
C LEU A 7 -21.76 -3.01 -55.21
N VAL A 8 -21.16 -3.04 -54.01
CA VAL A 8 -19.98 -2.25 -53.63
C VAL A 8 -20.07 -0.73 -53.89
N THR A 9 -20.49 0.02 -52.87
CA THR A 9 -20.14 1.45 -52.75
C THR A 9 -19.85 1.83 -51.30
N LEU A 10 -18.64 2.36 -51.11
CA LEU A 10 -18.20 3.28 -50.05
C LEU A 10 -17.88 2.70 -48.65
N SER A 11 -16.65 2.21 -48.57
CA SER A 11 -15.70 2.57 -47.50
C SER A 11 -15.69 4.08 -47.21
N LEU A 12 -15.80 4.51 -45.94
CA LEU A 12 -14.86 5.43 -45.26
C LEU A 12 -15.41 5.96 -43.90
N LEU A 13 -14.50 5.95 -42.92
CA LEU A 13 -14.40 6.83 -41.74
C LEU A 13 -15.32 6.58 -40.53
N GLY A 14 -14.68 6.13 -39.44
CA GLY A 14 -15.24 6.28 -38.10
C GLY A 14 -14.54 5.52 -36.97
N THR A 15 -13.22 5.25 -37.03
CA THR A 15 -12.50 4.81 -35.82
C THR A 15 -12.37 6.00 -34.88
N GLN A 16 -13.38 6.22 -34.04
CA GLN A 16 -13.29 7.11 -32.90
C GLN A 16 -12.34 6.44 -31.90
N SER A 17 -11.06 6.81 -31.93
CA SER A 17 -10.14 6.49 -30.84
C SER A 17 -10.64 7.23 -29.61
N LEU A 18 -11.39 6.55 -28.74
CA LEU A 18 -11.64 7.02 -27.39
C LEU A 18 -10.28 7.07 -26.69
N VAL A 19 -9.71 8.27 -26.64
CA VAL A 19 -8.62 8.56 -25.72
C VAL A 19 -9.25 8.43 -24.34
N PHE A 20 -9.10 7.27 -23.71
CA PHE A 20 -9.33 7.15 -22.28
C PHE A 20 -8.33 8.12 -21.65
N ALA A 21 -8.85 9.26 -21.18
CA ALA A 21 -8.13 10.06 -20.22
C ALA A 21 -7.80 9.12 -19.06
N ASP A 22 -6.51 8.84 -18.91
CA ASP A 22 -5.98 8.06 -17.80
C ASP A 22 -6.56 8.70 -16.52
N PRO A 23 -7.40 7.98 -15.74
CA PRO A 23 -7.92 8.53 -14.50
C PRO A 23 -6.70 8.73 -13.60
N GLY A 24 -6.15 9.95 -13.62
CA GLY A 24 -5.11 10.35 -12.69
C GLY A 24 -5.50 9.91 -11.28
N PRO A 25 -4.54 9.53 -10.43
CA PRO A 25 -4.79 8.80 -9.19
C PRO A 25 -5.92 9.47 -8.42
N SER A 26 -7.05 8.79 -8.37
CA SER A 26 -8.25 9.28 -7.69
C SER A 26 -7.87 9.48 -6.22
N ALA A 27 -8.06 10.70 -5.71
CA ALA A 27 -7.82 11.03 -4.31
C ALA A 27 -8.88 10.43 -3.37
N VAL A 28 -9.39 9.23 -3.71
CA VAL A 28 -10.29 8.46 -2.87
C VAL A 28 -9.47 8.01 -1.67
N PRO A 29 -9.88 8.35 -0.44
CA PRO A 29 -9.21 7.86 0.75
C PRO A 29 -9.20 6.34 0.73
N THR A 30 -8.00 5.75 0.72
CA THR A 30 -7.86 4.30 0.86
C THR A 30 -8.24 3.94 2.29
N THR A 31 -9.26 3.11 2.40
CA THR A 31 -9.69 2.54 3.68
C THR A 31 -8.93 1.23 3.86
N THR A 32 -8.24 1.08 4.99
CA THR A 32 -7.51 -0.16 5.32
C THR A 32 -8.03 -0.72 6.63
N TYR A 33 -8.28 -2.02 6.64
CA TYR A 33 -8.78 -2.76 7.79
C TYR A 33 -7.65 -3.50 8.49
N PHE A 34 -7.74 -3.57 9.82
CA PHE A 34 -6.76 -4.16 10.71
C PHE A 34 -7.46 -5.06 11.73
N CYS A 35 -6.76 -6.08 12.21
CA CYS A 35 -7.25 -6.92 13.28
C CYS A 35 -7.53 -6.10 14.55
N PRO A 36 -8.66 -6.34 15.25
CA PRO A 36 -8.87 -5.88 16.61
C PRO A 36 -7.69 -6.27 17.51
N GLY A 37 -7.32 -5.40 18.46
CA GLY A 37 -6.19 -5.65 19.35
C GLY A 37 -6.43 -6.77 20.36
N ALA A 38 -7.69 -7.11 20.61
CA ALA A 38 -8.14 -8.25 21.38
C ALA A 38 -9.49 -8.74 20.85
N ASP A 39 -9.84 -9.98 21.17
CA ASP A 39 -11.19 -10.52 20.99
C ASP A 39 -12.17 -10.00 22.08
N GLU A 40 -13.42 -10.45 22.04
CA GLU A 40 -14.43 -10.10 23.05
C GLU A 40 -14.24 -10.83 24.41
N ALA A 41 -13.41 -11.87 24.45
CA ALA A 41 -12.99 -12.53 25.70
C ALA A 41 -11.79 -11.83 26.38
N GLY A 42 -11.12 -10.91 25.68
CA GLY A 42 -9.97 -10.14 26.14
C GLY A 42 -8.61 -10.75 25.81
N PHE A 43 -8.53 -11.80 24.99
CA PHE A 43 -7.26 -12.36 24.56
C PHE A 43 -6.62 -11.44 23.51
N SER A 44 -5.32 -11.22 23.67
CA SER A 44 -4.59 -10.27 22.83
C SER A 44 -4.25 -10.85 21.47
N LEU A 45 -4.26 -9.98 20.46
CA LEU A 45 -3.83 -10.32 19.11
C LEU A 45 -2.37 -10.79 19.10
N ALA A 46 -2.11 -12.01 18.62
CA ALA A 46 -0.77 -12.55 18.50
C ALA A 46 -0.24 -12.48 17.06
N ASN A 47 -1.02 -13.00 16.12
CA ASN A 47 -0.60 -13.16 14.74
C ASN A 47 -1.65 -12.63 13.77
N THR A 48 -1.18 -12.05 12.66
CA THR A 48 -2.05 -11.47 11.63
C THR A 48 -1.55 -11.74 10.23
N ASN A 49 -2.49 -11.83 9.29
CA ASN A 49 -2.21 -11.68 7.87
C ASN A 49 -3.18 -10.65 7.28
N LEU A 50 -2.70 -9.41 7.13
CA LEU A 50 -3.47 -8.29 6.58
C LEU A 50 -3.38 -8.21 5.05
N ALA A 51 -2.54 -9.03 4.42
CA ALA A 51 -2.32 -9.03 2.97
C ALA A 51 -3.23 -10.03 2.24
N SER A 52 -3.93 -10.90 2.96
CA SER A 52 -4.92 -11.82 2.43
C SER A 52 -6.33 -11.23 2.45
N ASP A 53 -7.20 -11.78 1.60
CA ASP A 53 -8.65 -11.60 1.70
C ASP A 53 -9.29 -13.00 1.80
N PRO A 54 -9.85 -13.39 2.96
CA PRO A 54 -10.05 -12.56 4.14
C PRO A 54 -8.76 -12.31 4.96
N ILE A 55 -8.76 -11.21 5.71
CA ILE A 55 -7.75 -10.87 6.71
C ILE A 55 -7.82 -11.90 7.84
N PHE A 56 -6.68 -12.45 8.25
CA PHE A 56 -6.59 -13.41 9.35
C PHE A 56 -6.08 -12.75 10.64
N CYS A 57 -6.74 -13.04 11.76
CA CYS A 57 -6.42 -12.52 13.09
C CYS A 57 -6.48 -13.65 14.12
N SER A 58 -5.37 -13.97 14.78
CA SER A 58 -5.29 -15.03 15.80
C SER A 58 -5.20 -14.45 17.21
N TYR A 59 -6.01 -15.03 18.12
CA TYR A 59 -6.18 -14.62 19.51
C TYR A 59 -5.95 -15.83 20.44
N PRO A 60 -4.69 -16.27 20.61
CA PRO A 60 -4.41 -17.45 21.43
C PRO A 60 -4.75 -17.19 22.90
N ALA A 61 -5.40 -18.16 23.53
CA ALA A 61 -5.76 -18.10 24.93
C ALA A 61 -4.54 -18.33 25.84
N VAL A 62 -3.55 -19.08 25.34
CA VAL A 62 -2.29 -19.37 26.03
C VAL A 62 -1.06 -19.19 25.12
N PRO A 63 0.12 -18.89 25.68
CA PRO A 63 1.34 -18.76 24.88
C PRO A 63 1.73 -20.07 24.17
N GLY A 64 2.06 -19.98 22.88
CA GLY A 64 2.54 -21.12 22.10
C GLY A 64 1.45 -22.03 21.53
N GLU A 65 0.18 -21.62 21.64
CA GLU A 65 -0.95 -22.26 20.98
C GLU A 65 -0.87 -22.16 19.46
N ASN A 66 -1.56 -23.06 18.76
CA ASN A 66 -1.64 -23.00 17.30
C ASN A 66 -2.49 -21.79 16.88
N GLN A 67 -2.01 -21.07 15.88
CA GLN A 67 -2.63 -19.84 15.41
C GLN A 67 -4.01 -20.09 14.78
N ASP A 68 -4.20 -21.31 14.24
CA ASP A 68 -5.42 -21.74 13.55
C ASP A 68 -6.49 -22.32 14.50
N ASP A 69 -6.26 -22.32 15.82
CA ASP A 69 -7.24 -22.86 16.79
C ASP A 69 -8.24 -21.79 17.24
N PHE A 70 -7.76 -20.58 17.55
CA PHE A 70 -8.57 -19.42 17.98
C PHE A 70 -8.29 -18.24 17.07
N PHE A 71 -9.16 -18.05 16.08
CA PHE A 71 -8.98 -17.01 15.08
C PHE A 71 -10.29 -16.44 14.55
N CYS A 72 -10.19 -15.21 14.07
CA CYS A 72 -11.24 -14.51 13.36
C CYS A 72 -10.73 -14.15 11.97
N THR A 73 -11.62 -14.19 10.98
CA THR A 73 -11.33 -13.64 9.65
C THR A 73 -12.27 -12.51 9.29
N TYR A 74 -11.73 -11.48 8.65
CA TYR A 74 -12.49 -10.28 8.28
C TYR A 74 -12.32 -9.99 6.80
N SER A 75 -13.35 -9.46 6.14
CA SER A 75 -13.21 -9.04 4.76
C SER A 75 -12.21 -7.89 4.65
N ALA A 76 -11.25 -8.00 3.72
CA ALA A 76 -10.34 -6.90 3.42
C ALA A 76 -11.05 -5.70 2.75
N THR A 77 -12.29 -5.90 2.27
CA THR A 77 -13.03 -4.90 1.50
C THR A 77 -13.97 -4.06 2.37
N ASN A 78 -14.64 -4.67 3.35
CA ASN A 78 -15.63 -3.98 4.19
C ASN A 78 -15.38 -4.13 5.70
N GLY A 79 -14.40 -4.94 6.11
CA GLY A 79 -14.04 -5.16 7.50
C GLY A 79 -15.02 -6.03 8.30
N HIS A 80 -16.08 -6.58 7.68
CA HIS A 80 -17.01 -7.45 8.39
C HIS A 80 -16.41 -8.81 8.70
N LEU A 81 -16.81 -9.38 9.84
CA LEU A 81 -16.49 -10.74 10.23
C LEU A 81 -16.99 -11.74 9.15
N VAL A 82 -16.07 -12.55 8.65
CA VAL A 82 -16.32 -13.60 7.65
C VAL A 82 -16.37 -14.97 8.31
N THR A 83 -15.47 -15.22 9.27
CA THR A 83 -15.43 -16.47 10.02
C THR A 83 -15.09 -16.19 11.47
N ASP A 84 -15.91 -16.75 12.35
CA ASP A 84 -15.65 -16.85 13.77
C ASP A 84 -15.20 -18.27 14.07
N ASN A 85 -13.90 -18.44 14.34
CA ASN A 85 -13.34 -19.67 14.88
C ASN A 85 -12.75 -19.38 16.26
N ASP A 86 -13.50 -18.64 17.06
CA ASP A 86 -13.14 -18.23 18.42
C ASP A 86 -14.34 -18.36 19.37
N ALA A 87 -15.12 -19.42 19.18
CA ALA A 87 -16.28 -19.76 20.02
C ALA A 87 -17.35 -18.65 20.20
N GLY A 88 -17.45 -17.69 19.28
CA GLY A 88 -18.40 -16.58 19.40
C GLY A 88 -17.78 -15.29 19.96
N PHE A 89 -16.47 -15.25 20.21
CA PHE A 89 -15.79 -14.10 20.81
C PHE A 89 -15.14 -13.17 19.77
N CYS A 90 -15.29 -13.45 18.49
CA CYS A 90 -14.80 -12.54 17.45
C CYS A 90 -15.59 -11.22 17.44
N PRO A 91 -14.91 -10.06 17.52
CA PRO A 91 -15.56 -8.78 17.27
C PRO A 91 -16.27 -8.78 15.91
N SER A 92 -17.44 -8.12 15.83
CA SER A 92 -18.23 -8.11 14.59
C SER A 92 -17.57 -7.38 13.41
N SER A 93 -16.52 -6.58 13.65
CA SER A 93 -15.85 -5.79 12.62
C SER A 93 -14.37 -5.52 12.94
N ALA A 94 -13.56 -5.48 11.89
CA ALA A 94 -12.16 -5.08 11.92
C ALA A 94 -12.00 -3.57 12.17
N VAL A 95 -10.84 -3.18 12.69
CA VAL A 95 -10.49 -1.78 12.97
C VAL A 95 -10.15 -1.09 11.65
N THR A 96 -10.72 0.09 11.41
CA THR A 96 -10.52 0.83 10.17
C THR A 96 -9.59 2.02 10.38
N THR A 97 -8.59 2.21 9.51
CA THR A 97 -7.85 3.47 9.40
C THR A 97 -8.12 4.13 8.06
N THR A 98 -8.57 5.38 8.09
CA THR A 98 -8.73 6.20 6.90
C THR A 98 -7.58 7.20 6.87
N SER A 99 -6.61 7.00 5.98
CA SER A 99 -5.59 8.01 5.74
C SER A 99 -6.14 9.02 4.73
N PRO A 100 -6.38 10.29 5.11
CA PRO A 100 -6.57 11.32 4.11
C PRO A 100 -5.24 11.43 3.36
N GLN A 101 -5.22 11.10 2.06
CA GLN A 101 -4.08 11.43 1.23
C GLN A 101 -3.85 12.94 1.37
N ARG A 102 -2.79 13.32 2.10
CA ARG A 102 -2.33 14.70 2.13
C ARG A 102 -2.05 15.05 0.68
N ARG A 103 -2.95 15.81 0.06
CA ARG A 103 -2.57 16.63 -1.10
C ARG A 103 -1.27 17.25 -0.67
N GLY A 104 -0.19 16.98 -1.41
CA GLY A 104 1.05 17.66 -1.18
C GLY A 104 0.77 19.14 -1.32
N HIS A 105 0.38 19.81 -0.23
CA HIS A 105 0.56 21.23 -0.08
C HIS A 105 2.06 21.35 -0.27
N LYS A 106 2.45 21.73 -1.49
CA LYS A 106 3.68 22.46 -1.70
C LYS A 106 3.53 23.63 -0.74
N VAL A 107 3.98 23.43 0.51
CA VAL A 107 4.25 24.53 1.42
C VAL A 107 5.19 25.37 0.59
N ALA A 108 4.70 26.51 0.12
CA ALA A 108 5.55 27.50 -0.50
C ALA A 108 6.64 27.74 0.53
N ARG A 109 7.84 27.20 0.27
CA ARG A 109 8.98 27.46 1.12
C ARG A 109 9.16 28.96 0.99
N ASN A 110 8.84 29.72 2.04
CA ASN A 110 9.29 31.10 2.12
C ASN A 110 10.79 31.11 1.76
N PRO A 111 11.25 32.08 0.95
CA PRO A 111 12.66 32.19 0.62
C PRO A 111 13.47 32.13 1.93
N LEU A 112 14.43 31.21 2.00
CA LEU A 112 15.32 31.14 3.16
C LEU A 112 15.96 32.52 3.36
N PRO A 113 16.05 33.05 4.59
CA PRO A 113 16.85 34.23 4.84
C PRO A 113 18.30 33.92 4.42
N SER A 114 18.82 34.77 3.54
CA SER A 114 20.20 34.71 3.03
C SER A 114 21.17 34.68 4.20
N ARG A 115 21.72 33.51 4.52
CA ARG A 115 22.79 33.39 5.53
C ARG A 115 24.06 34.01 4.92
N PRO A 116 24.72 34.98 5.59
CA PRO A 116 25.99 35.50 5.09
C PRO A 116 27.05 34.39 5.08
N PRO A 117 27.99 34.41 4.12
CA PRO A 117 29.03 33.40 4.04
C PRO A 117 29.96 33.54 5.24
N VAL A 118 29.81 32.64 6.21
CA VAL A 118 30.80 32.45 7.27
C VAL A 118 31.98 31.73 6.64
N LEU A 119 33.05 32.48 6.40
CA LEU A 119 34.38 31.96 6.06
C LEU A 119 34.90 31.16 7.28
N ARG A 120 34.54 29.87 7.37
CA ARG A 120 35.16 28.93 8.31
C ARG A 120 35.91 27.87 7.51
N GLY A 121 37.23 27.94 7.63
CA GLY A 121 38.16 27.04 6.97
C GLY A 121 37.84 25.58 7.20
N ILE A 122 37.93 24.81 6.12
CA ILE A 122 37.84 23.35 6.11
C ILE A 122 39.20 22.82 6.60
N PRO A 123 39.29 22.03 7.69
CA PRO A 123 40.49 21.24 7.92
C PRO A 123 40.56 20.15 6.84
N ALA A 124 41.64 20.17 6.05
CA ALA A 124 41.94 19.16 5.06
C ALA A 124 42.04 17.77 5.71
N GLY A 125 41.33 16.77 5.18
CA GLY A 125 41.55 15.36 5.55
C GLY A 125 40.32 14.47 5.76
N VAL A 126 39.09 14.97 5.65
CA VAL A 126 37.89 14.14 5.97
C VAL A 126 37.32 13.38 4.76
N SER A 127 37.76 13.69 3.53
CA SER A 127 37.16 13.13 2.30
C SER A 127 37.72 11.76 1.86
N GLU A 128 38.90 11.34 2.31
CA GLU A 128 39.49 10.06 1.86
C GLU A 128 38.75 8.83 2.39
N LYS A 129 38.30 8.85 3.66
CA LYS A 129 37.64 7.70 4.28
C LYS A 129 36.25 7.42 3.69
N ALA A 130 35.54 8.47 3.27
CA ALA A 130 34.24 8.33 2.62
C ALA A 130 34.36 7.70 1.21
N TYR A 131 35.46 7.96 0.50
CA TYR A 131 35.65 7.43 -0.85
C TYR A 131 36.09 5.95 -0.86
N LEU A 132 36.88 5.49 0.12
CA LEU A 132 37.29 4.08 0.20
C LEU A 132 36.14 3.14 0.57
N LYS A 133 35.18 3.55 1.41
CA LYS A 133 34.07 2.67 1.81
C LYS A 133 33.11 2.38 0.66
N LYS A 134 32.96 3.30 -0.30
CA LYS A 134 32.10 3.13 -1.47
C LYS A 134 32.66 2.13 -2.49
N ARG A 135 33.98 1.89 -2.51
CA ARG A 135 34.60 0.91 -3.42
C ARG A 135 34.60 -0.53 -2.92
N ARG A 136 34.50 -0.79 -1.61
CA ARG A 136 34.45 -2.18 -1.09
C ARG A 136 33.14 -2.92 -1.42
N VAL A 137 32.06 -2.19 -1.66
CA VAL A 137 30.74 -2.79 -1.93
C VAL A 137 30.61 -3.23 -3.40
N HIS A 138 31.52 -2.78 -4.28
CA HIS A 138 31.42 -3.03 -5.72
C HIS A 138 32.33 -4.16 -6.24
N THR A 139 33.04 -4.88 -5.37
CA THR A 139 34.05 -5.89 -5.77
C THR A 139 33.88 -7.27 -5.14
N THR A 140 32.67 -7.64 -4.72
CA THR A 140 32.36 -9.01 -4.28
C THR A 140 31.21 -9.59 -5.11
N GLU A 141 31.43 -9.72 -6.42
CA GLU A 141 30.70 -10.66 -7.27
C GLU A 141 31.57 -10.97 -8.49
N SER A 142 32.41 -12.01 -8.37
CA SER A 142 32.86 -12.94 -9.43
C SER A 142 34.12 -13.69 -8.98
N ALA A 143 34.04 -15.03 -9.09
CA ALA A 143 35.02 -16.09 -8.80
C ALA A 143 35.10 -16.57 -7.34
#